data_AF-A0A183Q2L9-F1
#
_entry.id   AF-A0A183Q2L9-F1
#
_cell.length_a   1.000
_cell.length_b   1.000
_cell.length_c   1.000
_cell.angle_alpha   90.00
_cell.angle_beta   90.00
_cell.angle_gamma   90.00
#
_symmetry.space_group_name_H-M   'P 1'
#
loop_
_entity.id
_entity.type
_entity.pdbx_description
1 polymer ?
#
loop_
_entity_poly.entity_id
_entity_poly.type
_entity_poly.pdbx_seq_one_letter_code
_entity_poly.pdbx_strand_id
1 'polypeptide(L)'
;MKQLYDTTKKLAGKYSKPKRPVKDKEGKPITEIQQQWNRWVEYFEELLNRPAPMNTPDIKAAHTDLPIDVNPSTTEEIRMAVRQIKSGKLAGPDNIPAEVLKSDIKVNTNVLHLLFKKIWEE
;
A
#
# COMPACT_ATOMS: atom_id res chain seq x y z
N MET A 1 20.41 25.19 13.05
CA MET A 1 19.76 23.87 12.78
C MET A 1 20.38 22.70 13.53
N LYS A 2 21.72 22.55 13.55
CA LYS A 2 22.41 21.44 14.24
C LYS A 2 22.05 21.29 15.72
N GLN A 3 22.00 22.40 16.46
CA GLN A 3 21.65 22.41 17.88
C GLN A 3 20.23 21.92 18.18
N LEU A 4 19.25 22.28 17.33
CA LEU A 4 17.87 21.83 17.49
C LEU A 4 17.79 20.30 17.30
N TYR A 5 18.42 19.79 16.24
CA TYR A 5 18.50 18.35 15.95
C TYR A 5 19.16 17.56 17.10
N ASP A 6 20.29 18.04 17.61
CA ASP A 6 21.03 17.39 18.71
C ASP A 6 20.21 17.37 20.00
N THR A 7 19.45 18.45 20.28
CA THR A 7 18.59 18.56 21.46
C THR A 7 17.39 17.61 21.38
N THR A 8 16.72 17.56 20.22
CA THR A 8 15.59 16.64 19.98
C THR A 8 16.03 15.18 20.02
N LYS A 9 17.20 14.85 19.46
CA LYS A 9 17.77 13.49 19.50
C LYS A 9 18.14 13.04 20.92
N LYS A 10 18.60 13.95 21.76
CA LYS A 10 18.91 13.68 23.18
C LYS A 10 17.65 13.48 24.02
N LEU A 11 16.60 14.27 23.76
CA LEU A 11 15.29 14.17 24.43
C LEU A 11 14.49 12.91 24.01
N ALA A 12 14.62 12.47 22.75
CA ALA A 12 13.86 11.34 22.22
C ALA A 12 14.25 9.97 22.82
N GLY A 13 15.35 9.89 23.58
CA GLY A 13 15.84 8.63 24.14
C GLY A 13 16.19 7.59 23.06
N LYS A 14 16.54 6.36 23.48
CA LYS A 14 16.63 5.23 22.55
C LYS A 14 15.23 4.68 22.33
N TYR A 15 14.56 5.08 21.25
CA TYR A 15 13.34 4.39 20.82
C TYR A 15 13.70 2.95 20.44
N SER A 16 13.54 2.03 21.38
CA SER A 16 13.55 0.61 21.12
C SER A 16 12.12 0.21 20.80
N LYS A 17 11.84 -0.16 19.55
CA LYS A 17 10.61 -0.92 19.26
C LYS A 17 10.63 -2.14 20.19
N PRO A 18 9.59 -2.43 20.98
CA PRO A 18 9.48 -3.76 21.55
C PRO A 18 9.45 -4.70 20.34
N LYS A 19 10.47 -5.55 20.20
CA LYS A 19 10.38 -6.72 19.32
C LYS A 19 9.12 -7.43 19.80
N ARG A 20 8.04 -7.41 19.01
CA ARG A 20 6.88 -8.26 19.27
C ARG A 20 7.30 -9.64 18.80
N PRO A 21 7.66 -10.56 19.71
CA PRO A 21 8.02 -11.91 19.28
C PRO A 21 6.76 -12.55 18.71
N VAL A 22 6.91 -13.28 17.61
CA VAL A 22 5.86 -14.18 17.13
C VAL A 22 5.59 -15.17 18.26
N LYS A 23 4.32 -15.46 18.56
CA LYS A 23 3.95 -16.37 19.63
C LYS A 23 3.44 -17.69 19.07
N ASP A 24 3.72 -18.76 19.79
CA ASP A 24 3.06 -20.06 19.56
C ASP A 24 1.56 -19.98 19.93
N LYS A 25 0.84 -21.09 19.76
CA LYS A 25 -0.60 -21.16 20.05
C LYS A 25 -0.91 -20.95 21.53
N GLU A 26 0.03 -21.27 22.39
CA GLU A 26 -0.02 -21.11 23.85
C GLU A 26 0.37 -19.69 24.29
N GLY A 27 0.74 -18.82 23.35
CA GLY A 27 1.07 -17.42 23.62
C GLY A 27 2.50 -17.19 24.11
N LYS A 28 3.38 -18.19 24.04
CA LYS A 28 4.80 -18.09 24.39
C LYS A 28 5.62 -17.56 23.20
N PRO A 29 6.66 -16.75 23.46
CA PRO A 29 7.45 -16.16 22.40
C PRO A 29 8.34 -17.18 21.68
N ILE A 30 8.31 -17.15 20.35
CA ILE A 30 9.17 -17.95 19.46
C ILE A 30 10.39 -17.12 19.08
N THR A 31 11.57 -17.64 19.39
CA THR A 31 12.86 -16.96 19.14
C THR A 31 13.58 -17.50 17.90
N GLU A 32 13.30 -18.73 17.49
CA GLU A 32 13.94 -19.39 16.34
C GLU A 32 13.21 -19.10 15.03
N ILE A 33 13.96 -18.74 13.98
CA ILE A 33 13.40 -18.36 12.67
C ILE A 33 12.61 -19.51 12.05
N GLN A 34 13.12 -20.74 12.10
CA GLN A 34 12.43 -21.91 11.53
C GLN A 34 11.07 -22.16 12.21
N GLN A 35 11.00 -22.03 13.53
CA GLN A 35 9.75 -22.13 14.28
C GLN A 35 8.78 -21.01 13.95
N GLN A 36 9.27 -19.79 13.67
CA GLN A 36 8.42 -18.69 13.20
C GLN A 36 7.81 -19.01 11.83
N TRP A 37 8.59 -19.56 10.90
CA TRP A 37 8.06 -20.01 9.60
C TRP A 37 6.99 -21.09 9.76
N ASN A 38 7.26 -22.12 10.58
CA ASN A 38 6.26 -23.16 10.86
C ASN A 38 4.98 -22.57 11.46
N ARG A 39 5.11 -21.62 12.39
CA ARG A 39 3.96 -20.91 12.98
C ARG A 39 3.17 -20.11 11.95
N TRP A 40 3.84 -19.51 10.95
CA TRP A 40 3.20 -18.84 9.83
C TRP A 40 2.44 -19.82 8.93
N VAL A 41 3.06 -20.95 8.57
CA VAL A 41 2.40 -22.00 7.77
C VAL A 41 1.12 -22.46 8.46
N GLU A 42 1.22 -22.83 9.74
CA GLU A 42 0.08 -23.27 10.54
C GLU A 42 -1.02 -22.21 10.64
N TYR A 43 -0.66 -20.95 10.88
CA TYR A 43 -1.64 -19.85 10.93
C TYR A 43 -2.43 -19.71 9.63
N PHE A 44 -1.74 -19.73 8.49
CA PHE A 44 -2.38 -19.58 7.20
C PHE A 44 -3.18 -20.82 6.80
N GLU A 45 -2.72 -22.01 7.16
CA GLU A 45 -3.45 -23.24 6.92
C GLU A 45 -4.80 -23.24 7.65
N GLU A 46 -4.83 -22.83 8.92
CA GLU A 46 -6.08 -22.69 9.69
C GLU A 46 -6.99 -21.59 9.15
N LEU A 47 -6.41 -20.46 8.72
CA LEU A 47 -7.17 -19.31 8.25
C LEU A 47 -7.80 -19.57 6.88
N LEU A 48 -7.04 -20.16 5.95
CA LEU A 48 -7.43 -20.33 4.55
C LEU A 48 -8.22 -21.62 4.30
N ASN A 49 -7.99 -22.68 5.09
CA ASN A 49 -8.68 -23.96 4.94
C ASN A 49 -9.83 -24.15 5.94
N ARG A 50 -10.37 -23.07 6.51
CA ARG A 50 -11.55 -23.14 7.37
C ARG A 50 -12.74 -23.68 6.56
N PRO A 51 -13.49 -24.68 7.08
CA PRO A 51 -14.70 -25.17 6.42
C PRO A 51 -15.74 -24.05 6.28
N ALA A 52 -16.57 -24.13 5.25
CA ALA A 52 -17.66 -23.19 5.06
C ALA A 52 -18.53 -23.14 6.34
N PRO A 53 -18.91 -21.94 6.82
CA PRO A 53 -19.75 -21.82 8.00
C PRO A 53 -21.09 -22.55 7.76
N MET A 54 -21.55 -23.30 8.76
CA MET A 54 -22.78 -24.10 8.69
C MET A 54 -24.04 -23.24 8.48
N ASN A 55 -23.99 -21.99 8.95
CA ASN A 55 -25.03 -21.00 8.69
C ASN A 55 -24.58 -20.13 7.50
N THR A 56 -25.40 -20.08 6.45
CA THR A 56 -25.25 -19.07 5.41
C THR A 56 -25.44 -17.70 6.04
N PRO A 57 -24.48 -16.76 5.94
CA PRO A 57 -24.71 -15.40 6.39
C PRO A 57 -25.84 -14.78 5.56
N ASP A 58 -26.80 -14.15 6.23
CA ASP A 58 -27.86 -13.37 5.57
C ASP A 58 -27.27 -12.04 5.07
N ILE A 59 -26.54 -12.12 3.95
CA ILE A 59 -25.96 -10.95 3.29
C ILE A 59 -27.04 -10.39 2.38
N LYS A 60 -27.69 -9.30 2.81
CA LYS A 60 -28.55 -8.52 1.93
C LYS A 60 -27.72 -8.08 0.73
N ALA A 61 -28.19 -8.40 -0.47
CA ALA A 61 -27.57 -7.93 -1.69
C ALA A 61 -27.42 -6.41 -1.63
N ALA A 62 -26.22 -5.91 -1.92
CA ALA A 62 -26.02 -4.48 -2.09
C ALA A 62 -26.98 -4.00 -3.17
N HIS A 63 -27.85 -3.05 -2.84
CA HIS A 63 -28.97 -2.65 -3.70
C HIS A 63 -28.54 -1.73 -4.84
N THR A 64 -27.25 -1.42 -4.98
CA THR A 64 -26.78 -0.45 -5.97
C THR A 64 -25.35 -0.77 -6.32
N ASP A 65 -25.11 -1.07 -7.59
CA ASP A 65 -23.78 -0.90 -8.16
C ASP A 65 -23.41 0.56 -7.95
N LEU A 66 -22.30 0.82 -7.26
CA LEU A 66 -21.80 2.18 -7.16
C LEU A 66 -21.66 2.72 -8.59
N PRO A 67 -22.07 3.97 -8.87
CA PRO A 67 -21.86 4.57 -10.18
C PRO A 67 -20.36 4.78 -10.37
N ILE A 68 -19.69 3.72 -10.81
CA ILE A 68 -18.28 3.71 -11.18
C ILE A 68 -18.25 4.07 -12.64
N ASP A 69 -17.55 5.15 -12.95
CA ASP A 69 -17.28 5.50 -14.33
C ASP A 69 -16.31 4.46 -14.92
N VAL A 70 -16.79 3.72 -15.92
CA VAL A 70 -16.03 2.72 -16.67
C VAL A 70 -15.55 3.28 -18.01
N ASN A 71 -15.57 4.60 -18.20
CA ASN A 71 -15.00 5.21 -19.39
C ASN A 71 -13.47 5.31 -19.29
N PRO A 72 -12.75 5.29 -20.43
CA PRO A 72 -11.32 5.56 -20.44
C PRO A 72 -11.00 6.93 -19.83
N SER A 73 -9.90 7.00 -19.08
CA SER A 73 -9.47 8.24 -18.44
C SER A 73 -9.22 9.36 -19.45
N THR A 74 -9.76 10.54 -19.17
CA THR A 74 -9.60 11.72 -20.02
C THR A 74 -8.24 12.38 -19.82
N THR A 75 -7.76 13.08 -20.85
CA THR A 75 -6.53 13.89 -20.78
C THR A 75 -6.58 14.93 -19.66
N GLU A 76 -7.76 15.49 -19.36
CA GLU A 76 -7.91 16.51 -18.32
C GLU A 76 -7.79 15.92 -16.92
N GLU A 77 -8.38 14.76 -16.66
CA GLU A 77 -8.25 14.05 -15.38
C GLU A 77 -6.79 13.73 -15.08
N ILE A 78 -6.07 13.21 -16.08
CA ILE A 78 -4.65 12.88 -15.97
C ILE A 78 -3.85 14.15 -15.69
N ARG A 79 -4.13 15.24 -16.40
CA ARG A 79 -3.48 16.54 -16.20
C ARG A 79 -3.67 17.07 -14.77
N MET A 80 -4.90 16.99 -14.26
CA MET A 80 -5.23 17.41 -12.90
C MET A 80 -4.57 16.51 -11.86
N ALA A 81 -4.58 15.20 -12.06
CA ALA A 81 -3.92 14.23 -11.18
C ALA A 81 -2.42 14.51 -11.08
N VAL A 82 -1.72 14.69 -12.21
CA VAL A 82 -0.29 15.02 -12.27
C VAL A 82 0.03 16.31 -11.50
N ARG A 83 -0.82 17.34 -11.59
CA ARG A 83 -0.67 18.59 -10.82
C ARG A 83 -0.80 18.37 -9.31
N GLN A 84 -1.70 17.48 -8.89
CA GLN A 84 -1.97 17.19 -7.49
C GLN A 84 -0.95 16.24 -6.83
N ILE A 85 -0.11 15.54 -7.59
CA ILE A 85 0.95 14.67 -7.05
C ILE A 85 1.80 15.48 -6.05
N LYS A 86 2.17 14.90 -4.90
CA LYS A 86 3.03 15.59 -3.93
C LYS A 86 4.49 15.55 -4.37
N SER A 87 5.14 16.70 -4.41
CA SER A 87 6.59 16.84 -4.65
C SER A 87 7.39 16.52 -3.38
N GLY A 88 8.68 16.21 -3.53
CA GLY A 88 9.61 15.90 -2.43
C GLY A 88 9.39 14.53 -1.79
N LYS A 89 8.75 13.60 -2.50
CA LYS A 89 8.63 12.19 -2.09
C LYS A 89 9.80 11.39 -2.64
N LEU A 90 10.18 10.32 -1.93
CA LEU A 90 11.18 9.37 -2.42
C LEU A 90 10.65 8.76 -3.72
N ALA A 91 11.51 8.67 -4.73
CA ALA A 91 11.20 7.95 -5.95
C ALA A 91 10.90 6.47 -5.65
N GLY A 92 10.09 5.85 -6.51
CA GLY A 92 9.83 4.42 -6.44
C GLY A 92 11.07 3.60 -6.84
N PRO A 93 10.93 2.27 -6.94
CA PRO A 93 11.99 1.38 -7.44
C PRO A 93 12.47 1.72 -8.86
N ASP A 94 11.64 2.42 -9.63
CA ASP A 94 11.94 2.96 -10.96
C ASP A 94 12.88 4.19 -10.92
N ASN A 95 13.16 4.72 -9.73
CA ASN A 95 13.89 5.97 -9.51
C ASN A 95 13.28 7.19 -10.23
N ILE A 96 11.98 7.17 -10.52
CA ILE A 96 11.27 8.29 -11.13
C ILE A 96 10.62 9.13 -10.03
N PRO A 97 11.11 10.35 -9.76
CA PRO A 97 10.50 11.23 -8.78
C PRO A 97 9.27 11.95 -9.38
N ALA A 98 8.36 12.42 -8.52
CA ALA A 98 7.14 13.14 -8.93
C ALA A 98 7.44 14.38 -9.78
N GLU A 99 8.59 15.00 -9.58
CA GLU A 99 9.09 16.16 -10.30
C GLU A 99 9.25 15.89 -11.79
N VAL A 100 9.63 14.67 -12.19
CA VAL A 100 9.75 14.27 -13.60
C VAL A 100 8.38 14.26 -14.26
N LEU A 101 7.34 13.80 -13.57
CA LEU A 101 5.97 13.83 -14.10
C LEU A 101 5.44 15.27 -14.21
N LYS A 102 5.94 16.18 -13.38
CA LYS A 102 5.53 17.59 -13.37
C LYS A 102 6.35 18.51 -14.26
N SER A 103 7.53 18.10 -14.75
CA SER A 103 8.45 18.98 -15.48
C SER A 103 7.87 19.43 -16.83
N ASP A 104 7.22 18.53 -17.55
CA ASP A 104 6.45 18.84 -18.76
C ASP A 104 5.07 18.17 -18.67
N ILE A 105 4.15 18.88 -18.02
CA ILE A 105 2.79 18.39 -17.79
C ILE A 105 2.12 18.02 -19.12
N LYS A 106 2.31 18.81 -20.18
CA LYS A 106 1.61 18.57 -21.45
C LYS A 106 2.11 17.30 -22.12
N VAL A 107 3.42 17.15 -22.24
CA VAL A 107 4.02 15.95 -22.85
C VAL A 107 3.72 14.72 -22.00
N ASN A 108 3.93 14.78 -20.69
CA ASN A 108 3.69 13.64 -19.80
C ASN A 108 2.22 13.22 -19.76
N THR A 109 1.28 14.17 -19.79
CA THR A 109 -0.16 13.85 -19.85
C THR A 109 -0.49 13.09 -21.14
N ASN A 110 0.06 13.49 -22.29
CA ASN A 110 -0.18 12.81 -23.57
C ASN A 110 0.40 11.39 -23.58
N VAL A 111 1.61 11.21 -23.05
CA VAL A 111 2.26 9.89 -22.94
C VAL A 111 1.46 8.97 -22.02
N LEU A 112 1.04 9.47 -20.86
CA LEU A 112 0.22 8.72 -19.90
C LEU A 112 -1.16 8.39 -20.47
N HIS A 113 -1.81 9.31 -21.18
CA HIS A 113 -3.09 9.06 -21.81
C HIS A 113 -3.02 7.94 -22.86
N LEU A 114 -1.97 7.93 -23.69
CA LEU A 114 -1.76 6.86 -24.67
C LEU A 114 -1.55 5.49 -23.98
N LEU A 115 -0.76 5.47 -22.90
CA LEU A 115 -0.52 4.25 -22.11
C LEU A 115 -1.81 3.73 -21.46
N PHE A 116 -2.57 4.60 -20.80
CA PHE A 116 -3.82 4.23 -20.13
C PHE A 116 -4.86 3.74 -21.13
N LYS A 117 -4.97 4.39 -22.30
CA LYS A 117 -5.84 3.92 -23.38
C LYS A 117 -5.46 2.51 -23.82
N LYS A 118 -4.16 2.24 -24.03
CA LYS A 118 -3.69 0.91 -24.43
C LYS A 118 -4.04 -0.15 -23.38
N ILE A 119 -3.81 0.13 -22.09
CA ILE A 119 -4.14 -0.78 -20.98
C ILE A 119 -5.65 -1.03 -20.88
N TRP A 120 -6.47 -0.03 -21.20
CA TRP A 120 -7.92 -0.14 -21.14
C TRP A 120 -8.52 -0.98 -22.28
N GLU A 121 -7.88 -0.99 -23.45
CA GLU A 121 -8.34 -1.73 -24.64
C GLU A 121 -7.84 -3.19 -24.69
N GLU A 122 -6.91 -3.58 -23.81
CA GLU A 122 -6.33 -4.93 -23.69
C GLU A 122 -7.11 -5.81 -22.70
#